data_AF-A0A9E0YXX8-F1
#
_entry.id   AF-A0A9E0YXX8-F1
#
_cell.length_a   1.000
_cell.length_b   1.000
_cell.length_c   1.000
_cell.angle_alpha   90.00
_cell.angle_beta   90.00
_cell.angle_gamma   90.00
#
_symmetry.space_group_name_H-M   'P 1'
#
loop_
_entity.id
_entity.type
_entity.pdbx_description
1 polymer ?
#
loop_
_entity_poly.entity_id
_entity_poly.type
_entity_poly.pdbx_seq_one_letter_code
_entity_poly.pdbx_strand_id
1 'polypeptide(L)'
;MKKTHRPLTMKRYILSKCIIGNGMINGAINAGIFYLLNMKHEGAFFSSSLYFDFALTTFILVLCMAAIAYPTIARAVKKGNAPALSCNGFHHSIGRVLPKNKWVLLTVVTLALTCIVPAFFVGLVSGIGFTPMSFTGAIILKGIVCAVVGGLSTYLFTVARLYSTTACVLPKGQLAAE
;
A
#
# COMPACT_ATOMS: atom_id res chain seq x y z
N MET A 1 2.66 26.24 26.27
CA MET A 1 1.49 25.38 25.98
C MET A 1 1.96 24.03 25.43
N LYS A 2 1.86 22.95 26.21
CA LYS A 2 2.11 21.59 25.69
C LYS A 2 0.98 21.26 24.72
N LYS A 3 1.29 21.08 23.43
CA LYS A 3 0.32 20.53 22.45
C LYS A 3 -0.07 19.14 22.94
N THR A 4 -1.28 19.02 23.46
CA THR A 4 -1.92 17.74 23.80
C THR A 4 -2.15 17.00 22.49
N HIS A 5 -1.15 16.24 22.03
CA HIS A 5 -1.31 15.36 20.88
C HIS A 5 -2.37 14.33 21.26
N ARG A 6 -3.54 14.39 20.60
CA ARG A 6 -4.55 13.31 20.71
C ARG A 6 -3.86 11.97 20.46
N PRO A 7 -4.23 10.90 21.20
CA PRO A 7 -3.65 9.58 20.98
C PRO A 7 -3.86 9.19 19.50
N LEU A 8 -2.76 8.90 18.82
CA LEU A 8 -2.77 8.55 17.40
C LEU A 8 -3.39 7.15 17.28
N THR A 9 -4.66 7.07 16.86
CA THR A 9 -5.30 5.77 16.66
C THR A 9 -4.73 5.07 15.44
N MET A 10 -4.61 3.74 15.49
CA MET A 10 -4.07 2.95 14.38
C MET A 10 -4.84 3.19 13.07
N LYS A 11 -6.18 3.32 13.14
CA LYS A 11 -7.03 3.66 12.02
C LYS A 11 -6.64 5.00 11.38
N ARG A 12 -6.42 6.06 12.18
CA ARG A 12 -6.01 7.38 11.67
C ARG A 12 -4.60 7.36 11.09
N TYR A 13 -3.69 6.61 11.70
CA TYR A 13 -2.33 6.45 11.21
C TYR A 13 -2.32 5.77 9.83
N ILE A 14 -3.04 4.66 9.68
CA ILE A 14 -3.16 3.92 8.42
C ILE A 14 -3.88 4.76 7.36
N LEU A 15 -5.01 5.39 7.69
CA LEU A 15 -5.75 6.24 6.76
C LEU A 15 -4.88 7.38 6.21
N SER A 16 -4.14 8.08 7.08
CA SER A 16 -3.28 9.18 6.68
C SER A 16 -2.09 8.73 5.85
N LYS A 17 -1.40 7.66 6.26
CA LYS A 17 -0.17 7.20 5.59
C LYS A 17 -0.44 6.38 4.32
N CYS A 18 -1.40 5.46 4.39
CA CYS A 18 -1.65 4.48 3.34
C CYS A 18 -2.63 5.03 2.30
N ILE A 19 -3.77 5.60 2.72
CA ILE A 19 -4.81 6.03 1.78
C ILE A 19 -4.50 7.43 1.26
N ILE A 20 -4.32 8.41 2.16
CA ILE A 20 -4.12 9.81 1.77
C ILE A 20 -2.72 10.05 1.22
N GLY A 21 -1.69 9.57 1.93
CA GLY A 21 -0.31 9.69 1.48
C GLY A 21 -0.04 8.81 0.26
N ASN A 22 0.29 7.55 0.51
CA ASN A 22 0.85 6.70 -0.54
C ASN A 22 -0.19 6.15 -1.53
N GLY A 23 -1.49 6.21 -1.24
CA GLY A 23 -2.52 5.84 -2.19
C GLY A 23 -2.78 6.97 -3.17
N MET A 24 -3.47 8.01 -2.70
CA MET A 24 -3.89 9.12 -3.57
C MET A 24 -2.74 9.84 -4.27
N ILE A 25 -1.62 10.11 -3.58
CA ILE A 25 -0.49 10.82 -4.20
C ILE A 25 0.14 9.98 -5.32
N ASN A 26 0.37 8.68 -5.10
CA ASN A 26 0.93 7.81 -6.13
C ASN A 26 -0.05 7.63 -7.30
N GLY A 27 -1.36 7.54 -7.04
CA GLY A 27 -2.36 7.50 -8.09
C GLY A 27 -2.34 8.75 -8.98
N ALA A 28 -2.31 9.94 -8.36
CA ALA A 28 -2.27 11.21 -9.08
C ALA A 28 -0.98 11.39 -9.90
N ILE A 29 0.17 11.10 -9.30
CA ILE A 29 1.48 11.20 -9.98
C ILE A 29 1.53 10.25 -11.18
N ASN A 30 1.11 8.99 -11.00
CA ASN A 30 1.24 8.01 -12.07
C ASN A 30 0.22 8.21 -13.20
N ALA A 31 -0.97 8.74 -12.89
CA ALA A 31 -1.91 9.21 -13.90
C ALA A 31 -1.33 10.38 -14.71
N GLY A 32 -0.70 11.36 -14.03
CA GLY A 32 -0.05 12.49 -14.67
C GLY A 32 1.10 12.08 -15.60
N ILE A 33 1.99 11.19 -15.13
CA ILE A 33 3.09 10.65 -15.95
C ILE A 33 2.54 9.93 -17.17
N PHE A 34 1.52 9.10 -17.00
CA PHE A 34 0.93 8.36 -18.12
C PHE A 34 0.30 9.29 -19.16
N TYR A 35 -0.43 10.31 -18.71
CA TYR A 35 -0.96 11.35 -19.59
C TYR A 35 0.15 12.03 -20.37
N LEU A 36 1.23 12.46 -19.70
CA LEU A 36 2.35 13.15 -20.36
C LEU A 36 3.05 12.28 -21.40
N LEU A 37 3.24 10.99 -21.11
CA LEU A 37 3.92 10.06 -22.03
C LEU A 37 3.06 9.68 -23.23
N ASN A 38 1.74 9.72 -23.11
CA ASN A 38 0.81 9.19 -24.12
C ASN A 38 -0.09 10.25 -24.74
N MET A 39 0.06 11.54 -24.40
CA MET A 39 -0.74 12.64 -24.96
C MET A 39 -0.68 12.75 -26.49
N LYS A 40 0.35 12.19 -27.12
CA LYS A 40 0.56 12.19 -28.59
C LYS A 40 0.23 10.85 -29.25
N HIS A 41 -0.21 9.85 -28.49
CA HIS A 41 -0.57 8.55 -29.02
C HIS A 41 -2.03 8.54 -29.47
N GLU A 42 -2.27 8.41 -30.77
CA GLU A 42 -3.59 8.18 -31.35
C GLU A 42 -3.86 6.67 -31.42
N GLY A 43 -4.79 6.17 -30.62
CA GLY A 43 -5.16 4.75 -30.64
C GLY A 43 -5.91 4.28 -29.39
N ALA A 44 -6.57 3.13 -29.50
CA ALA A 44 -7.22 2.47 -28.39
C ALA A 44 -6.21 1.60 -27.61
N PHE A 45 -6.20 1.68 -26.28
CA PHE A 45 -5.19 1.07 -25.43
C PHE A 45 -5.67 -0.30 -24.95
N PHE A 46 -5.36 -1.39 -25.65
CA PHE A 46 -5.47 -2.75 -25.09
C PHE A 46 -4.62 -3.74 -25.89
N SER A 47 -3.57 -4.26 -25.27
CA SER A 47 -2.64 -5.25 -25.84
C SER A 47 -1.99 -6.05 -24.69
N SER A 48 -1.36 -7.17 -24.98
CA SER A 48 -0.55 -7.93 -24.01
C SER A 48 0.56 -7.07 -23.35
N SER A 49 1.01 -6.00 -24.01
CA SER A 49 1.91 -5.00 -23.42
C SER A 49 1.28 -4.16 -22.30
N LEU A 50 -0.05 -4.03 -22.25
CA LEU A 50 -0.76 -3.29 -21.20
C LEU A 50 -0.67 -4.01 -19.84
N TYR A 51 -0.88 -5.33 -19.84
CA TYR A 51 -0.68 -6.14 -18.62
C TYR A 51 0.77 -6.03 -18.11
N PHE A 52 1.74 -6.12 -19.02
CA PHE A 52 3.15 -5.97 -18.67
C PHE A 52 3.47 -4.57 -18.12
N ASP A 53 2.92 -3.51 -18.69
CA ASP A 53 3.07 -2.14 -18.17
C ASP A 53 2.48 -2.00 -16.76
N PHE A 54 1.29 -2.57 -16.51
CA PHE A 54 0.70 -2.61 -15.18
C PHE A 54 1.53 -3.42 -14.18
N ALA A 55 2.05 -4.58 -14.59
CA ALA A 55 2.89 -5.42 -13.75
C ALA A 55 4.22 -4.72 -13.42
N LEU A 56 4.90 -4.16 -14.40
CA LEU A 56 6.16 -3.44 -14.22
C LEU A 56 5.97 -2.19 -13.35
N THR A 57 4.90 -1.42 -13.59
CA THR A 57 4.53 -0.28 -12.76
C THR A 57 4.28 -0.71 -11.31
N THR A 58 3.53 -1.79 -11.11
CA THR A 58 3.25 -2.33 -9.77
C THR A 58 4.53 -2.78 -9.08
N PHE A 59 5.38 -3.52 -9.79
CA PHE A 59 6.66 -4.00 -9.29
C PHE A 59 7.54 -2.85 -8.78
N ILE A 60 7.77 -1.83 -9.62
CA ILE A 60 8.58 -0.67 -9.27
C ILE A 60 7.96 0.08 -8.09
N LEU A 61 6.65 0.32 -8.12
CA LEU A 61 5.97 1.08 -7.07
C LEU A 61 6.07 0.40 -5.71
N VAL A 62 5.91 -0.94 -5.64
CA VAL A 62 6.08 -1.69 -4.39
C VAL A 62 7.50 -1.58 -3.87
N LEU A 63 8.52 -1.65 -4.74
CA LEU A 63 9.92 -1.47 -4.33
C LEU A 63 10.17 -0.05 -3.79
N CYS A 64 9.63 0.98 -4.45
CA CYS A 64 9.70 2.36 -3.95
C CYS A 64 9.02 2.51 -2.59
N MET A 65 7.83 1.91 -2.41
CA MET A 65 7.13 1.95 -1.13
C MET A 65 7.89 1.19 -0.04
N ALA A 66 8.53 0.07 -0.36
CA ALA A 66 9.40 -0.62 0.59
C ALA A 66 10.57 0.27 1.03
N ALA A 67 11.20 0.97 0.08
CA ALA A 67 12.31 1.88 0.34
C ALA A 67 11.91 3.13 1.15
N ILE A 68 10.67 3.60 1.04
CA ILE A 68 10.20 4.83 1.69
C ILE A 68 9.39 4.55 2.96
N ALA A 69 8.35 3.72 2.84
CA ALA A 69 7.41 3.43 3.92
C ALA A 69 8.11 2.69 5.07
N TYR A 70 8.85 1.62 4.78
CA TYR A 70 9.49 0.80 5.81
C TYR A 70 10.42 1.61 6.75
N PRO A 71 11.38 2.43 6.26
CA PRO A 71 12.22 3.23 7.14
C PRO A 71 11.46 4.37 7.82
N THR A 72 10.47 4.99 7.18
CA THR A 72 9.66 6.04 7.84
C THR A 72 8.86 5.49 9.01
N ILE A 73 8.30 4.29 8.88
CA ILE A 73 7.57 3.60 9.95
C ILE A 73 8.54 3.13 11.03
N ALA A 74 9.69 2.57 10.67
CA ALA A 74 10.72 2.19 11.64
C ALA A 74 11.21 3.39 12.47
N ARG A 75 11.38 4.56 11.85
CA ARG A 75 11.69 5.82 12.55
C ARG A 75 10.55 6.29 13.45
N ALA A 76 9.30 6.17 13.00
CA ALA A 76 8.13 6.54 13.81
C ALA A 76 8.01 5.66 15.06
N VAL A 77 8.25 4.35 14.93
CA VAL A 77 8.29 3.40 16.06
C VAL A 77 9.41 3.76 17.03
N LYS A 78 10.64 3.96 16.55
CA LYS A 78 11.78 4.35 17.41
C LYS A 78 11.54 5.64 18.19
N LYS A 79 10.80 6.60 17.61
CA LYS A 79 10.46 7.87 18.25
C LYS A 79 9.23 7.81 19.16
N GLY A 80 8.58 6.65 19.31
CA GLY A 80 7.33 6.52 20.08
C GLY A 80 6.13 7.21 19.44
N ASN A 81 6.24 7.60 18.16
CA ASN A 81 5.19 8.29 17.40
C ASN A 81 4.30 7.33 16.60
N ALA A 82 4.55 6.02 16.71
CA ALA A 82 3.73 4.98 16.11
C ALA A 82 2.62 4.55 17.09
N PRO A 83 1.43 4.18 16.59
CA PRO A 83 0.37 3.64 17.45
C PRO A 83 0.83 2.35 18.12
N ALA A 84 0.54 2.20 19.42
CA ALA A 84 0.72 0.92 20.12
C ALA A 84 -0.29 -0.11 19.58
N LEU A 85 0.16 -1.35 19.32
CA LEU A 85 -0.76 -2.46 19.09
C LEU A 85 -1.45 -2.80 20.42
N SER A 86 -2.77 -2.67 20.47
CA SER A 86 -3.55 -3.19 21.58
C SER A 86 -3.70 -4.71 21.40
N CYS A 87 -3.32 -5.49 22.42
CA CYS A 87 -3.53 -6.94 22.42
C CYS A 87 -5.01 -7.32 22.27
N ASN A 88 -5.93 -6.41 22.63
CA ASN A 88 -7.38 -6.61 22.63
C ASN A 88 -8.10 -5.76 21.55
N GLY A 89 -7.38 -4.99 20.75
CA GLY A 89 -7.95 -4.00 19.83
C GLY A 89 -7.45 -4.16 18.41
N PHE A 90 -8.33 -4.67 17.54
CA PHE A 90 -8.16 -4.74 16.09
C PHE A 90 -6.95 -5.61 15.65
N HIS A 91 -7.11 -6.93 15.77
CA HIS A 91 -6.21 -7.90 15.16
C HIS A 91 -6.39 -7.81 13.63
N HIS A 92 -5.52 -7.09 12.94
CA HIS A 92 -5.33 -7.38 11.52
C HIS A 92 -4.62 -8.73 11.44
N SER A 93 -5.40 -9.81 11.36
CA SER A 93 -4.94 -11.21 11.33
C SER A 93 -3.82 -11.45 10.31
N ILE A 94 -3.75 -10.62 9.26
CA ILE A 94 -2.70 -10.64 8.24
C ILE A 94 -1.30 -10.42 8.81
N GLY A 95 -1.15 -9.65 9.90
CA GLY A 95 0.14 -9.42 10.56
C GLY A 95 0.77 -10.70 11.13
N ARG A 96 -0.04 -11.72 11.46
CA ARG A 96 0.46 -13.03 11.90
C ARG A 96 1.07 -13.86 10.77
N VAL A 97 0.59 -13.64 9.55
CA VAL A 97 0.96 -14.41 8.36
C VAL A 97 2.13 -13.76 7.61
N LEU A 98 2.33 -12.46 7.78
CA LEU A 98 3.40 -11.73 7.09
C LEU A 98 4.80 -12.14 7.58
N PRO A 99 5.77 -12.33 6.67
CA PRO A 99 7.14 -12.68 7.04
C PRO A 99 7.78 -11.62 7.95
N LYS A 100 8.49 -12.07 8.99
CA LYS A 100 9.23 -11.18 9.89
C LYS A 100 10.55 -10.68 9.29
N ASN A 101 11.17 -11.47 8.41
CA ASN A 101 12.39 -11.05 7.72
C ASN A 101 12.04 -10.01 6.64
N LYS A 102 12.64 -8.82 6.71
CA LYS A 102 12.37 -7.70 5.80
C LYS A 102 12.54 -8.07 4.32
N TRP A 103 13.51 -8.92 3.99
CA TRP A 103 13.79 -9.31 2.61
C TRP A 103 12.74 -10.30 2.09
N VAL A 104 12.35 -11.27 2.92
CA VAL A 104 11.27 -12.22 2.59
C VAL A 104 9.94 -11.48 2.47
N LEU A 105 9.66 -10.53 3.37
CA LEU A 105 8.48 -9.67 3.31
C LEU A 105 8.44 -8.87 2.01
N LEU A 106 9.56 -8.25 1.64
CA LEU A 106 9.69 -7.51 0.38
C LEU A 106 9.36 -8.41 -0.81
N THR A 107 10.03 -9.56 -0.92
CA THR A 107 9.82 -10.50 -2.03
C THR A 107 8.37 -10.97 -2.10
N VAL A 108 7.78 -11.38 -0.98
CA VAL A 108 6.39 -11.88 -0.93
C VAL A 108 5.40 -10.78 -1.31
N VAL A 109 5.52 -9.58 -0.73
CA VAL A 109 4.59 -8.47 -1.02
C VAL A 109 4.73 -8.00 -2.46
N THR A 110 5.96 -7.87 -2.97
CA THR A 110 6.23 -7.47 -4.35
C THR A 110 5.65 -8.48 -5.34
N LEU A 111 5.95 -9.77 -5.19
CA LEU A 111 5.43 -10.80 -6.09
C LEU A 111 3.90 -10.89 -6.00
N ALA A 112 3.33 -10.93 -4.80
CA ALA A 112 1.89 -11.04 -4.61
C ALA A 112 1.14 -9.87 -5.25
N LEU A 113 1.55 -8.62 -4.98
CA LEU A 113 0.88 -7.46 -5.55
C LEU A 113 1.09 -7.35 -7.07
N THR A 114 2.29 -7.69 -7.57
CA THR A 114 2.62 -7.64 -9.01
C THR A 114 1.83 -8.68 -9.81
N CYS A 115 1.53 -9.83 -9.23
CA CYS A 115 0.70 -10.84 -9.89
C CYS A 115 -0.79 -10.53 -9.75
N ILE A 116 -1.25 -10.21 -8.53
CA ILE A 116 -2.69 -10.13 -8.23
C ILE A 116 -3.31 -8.85 -8.77
N VAL A 117 -2.68 -7.68 -8.55
CA VAL A 117 -3.33 -6.40 -8.84
C VAL A 117 -3.50 -6.18 -10.35
N PRO A 118 -2.48 -6.33 -11.20
CA PRO A 118 -2.65 -6.24 -12.64
C PRO A 118 -3.67 -7.25 -13.19
N ALA A 119 -3.60 -8.51 -12.75
CA ALA A 119 -4.54 -9.54 -13.19
C ALA A 119 -5.99 -9.21 -12.82
N PHE A 120 -6.22 -8.73 -11.60
CA PHE A 120 -7.53 -8.30 -11.15
C PHE A 120 -8.08 -7.14 -11.99
N PHE A 121 -7.32 -6.07 -12.18
CA PHE A 121 -7.81 -4.89 -12.91
C PHE A 121 -7.96 -5.13 -14.40
N VAL A 122 -7.00 -5.82 -15.05
CA VAL A 122 -7.10 -6.17 -16.46
C VAL A 122 -8.26 -7.15 -16.69
N GLY A 123 -8.40 -8.15 -15.81
CA GLY A 123 -9.52 -9.10 -15.86
C GLY A 123 -10.87 -8.43 -15.65
N LEU A 124 -10.98 -7.52 -14.69
CA LEU A 124 -12.21 -6.76 -14.43
C LEU A 124 -12.61 -5.93 -15.63
N VAL A 125 -11.68 -5.16 -16.22
CA VAL A 125 -11.94 -4.31 -17.39
C VAL A 125 -12.33 -5.13 -18.61
N SER A 126 -11.68 -6.28 -18.81
CA SER A 126 -12.01 -7.20 -19.90
C SER A 126 -13.39 -7.85 -19.70
N GLY A 127 -13.71 -8.27 -18.47
CA GLY A 127 -14.97 -8.93 -18.13
C GLY A 127 -16.22 -8.04 -18.26
N ILE A 128 -16.07 -6.72 -18.10
CA ILE A 128 -17.16 -5.74 -18.30
C ILE A 128 -17.26 -5.23 -19.74
N GLY A 129 -16.44 -5.74 -20.66
CA GLY A 129 -16.48 -5.35 -22.08
C GLY A 129 -15.91 -3.96 -22.38
N PHE A 130 -15.10 -3.38 -21.49
CA PHE A 130 -14.49 -2.05 -21.69
C PHE A 130 -13.25 -2.07 -22.60
N THR A 131 -13.12 -3.11 -23.43
CA THR A 131 -12.02 -3.32 -24.37
C THR A 131 -12.52 -3.13 -25.80
N PRO A 132 -11.86 -2.30 -26.64
CA PRO A 132 -10.62 -1.58 -26.35
C PRO A 132 -10.85 -0.27 -25.57
N MET A 133 -9.91 0.09 -24.70
CA MET A 133 -10.06 1.20 -23.74
C MET A 133 -9.66 2.55 -24.36
N SER A 134 -10.43 3.59 -24.06
CA SER A 134 -10.10 4.97 -24.45
C SER A 134 -8.87 5.49 -23.70
N PHE A 135 -8.20 6.50 -24.26
CA PHE A 135 -7.05 7.16 -23.62
C PHE A 135 -7.38 7.65 -22.19
N THR A 136 -8.53 8.31 -22.03
CA THR A 136 -9.03 8.76 -20.73
C THR A 136 -9.27 7.58 -19.78
N GLY A 137 -9.85 6.50 -20.28
CA GLY A 137 -10.05 5.27 -19.50
C GLY A 137 -8.73 4.69 -18.99
N ALA A 138 -7.69 4.67 -19.84
CA ALA A 138 -6.37 4.15 -19.48
C ALA A 138 -5.66 5.00 -18.41
N ILE A 139 -5.76 6.33 -18.50
CA ILE A 139 -5.24 7.24 -17.46
C ILE A 139 -5.91 6.99 -16.12
N ILE A 140 -7.25 6.91 -16.11
CA ILE A 140 -8.04 6.69 -14.90
C ILE A 140 -7.69 5.31 -14.30
N LEU A 141 -7.65 4.27 -15.13
CA LEU A 141 -7.31 2.93 -14.69
C LEU A 141 -5.90 2.89 -14.09
N LYS A 142 -4.91 3.53 -14.74
CA LYS A 142 -3.54 3.59 -14.23
C LYS A 142 -3.44 4.35 -12.92
N GLY A 143 -4.16 5.46 -12.78
CA GLY A 143 -4.27 6.18 -11.53
C GLY A 143 -4.86 5.33 -10.40
N ILE A 144 -5.98 4.64 -10.65
CA ILE A 144 -6.63 3.77 -9.66
C ILE A 144 -5.73 2.61 -9.26
N VAL A 145 -5.15 1.90 -10.23
CA VAL A 145 -4.25 0.76 -9.96
C VAL A 145 -3.08 1.21 -9.09
N CYS A 146 -2.46 2.35 -9.40
CA CYS A 146 -1.34 2.86 -8.63
C CYS A 146 -1.74 3.34 -7.24
N ALA A 147 -2.92 3.92 -7.08
CA ALA A 147 -3.45 4.27 -5.77
C ALA A 147 -3.68 3.02 -4.89
N VAL A 148 -4.23 1.96 -5.48
CA VAL A 148 -4.47 0.70 -4.80
C VAL A 148 -3.14 0.03 -4.42
N VAL A 149 -2.18 -0.08 -5.34
CA VAL A 149 -0.85 -0.65 -5.06
C VAL A 149 -0.12 0.16 -4.00
N GLY A 150 -0.09 1.49 -4.13
CA GLY A 150 0.56 2.38 -3.17
C GLY A 150 -0.04 2.29 -1.77
N GLY A 151 -1.38 2.22 -1.68
CA GLY A 151 -2.09 2.02 -0.42
C GLY A 151 -1.85 0.65 0.21
N LEU A 152 -2.03 -0.44 -0.55
CA LEU A 152 -1.88 -1.81 -0.08
C LEU A 152 -0.45 -2.12 0.34
N SER A 153 0.54 -1.78 -0.49
CA SER A 153 1.96 -2.02 -0.15
C SER A 153 2.36 -1.28 1.13
N THR A 154 2.01 -0.01 1.25
CA THR A 154 2.28 0.80 2.45
C THR A 154 1.62 0.20 3.67
N TYR A 155 0.36 -0.23 3.55
CA TYR A 155 -0.39 -0.87 4.62
C TYR A 155 0.29 -2.17 5.07
N LEU A 156 0.66 -3.06 4.14
CA LEU A 156 1.30 -4.34 4.44
C LEU A 156 2.66 -4.14 5.12
N PHE A 157 3.50 -3.22 4.61
CA PHE A 157 4.76 -2.88 5.28
C PHE A 157 4.57 -2.25 6.66
N THR A 158 3.51 -1.46 6.84
CA THR A 158 3.15 -0.87 8.15
C THR A 158 2.74 -1.92 9.14
N VAL A 159 1.81 -2.79 8.78
CA VAL A 159 1.33 -3.85 9.67
C VAL A 159 2.45 -4.82 10.02
N ALA A 160 3.22 -5.29 9.03
CA ALA A 160 4.36 -6.16 9.28
C ALA A 160 5.39 -5.53 10.21
N ARG A 161 5.71 -4.24 9.98
CA ARG A 161 6.70 -3.56 10.82
C ARG A 161 6.20 -3.40 12.25
N LEU A 162 4.98 -2.90 12.44
CA LEU A 162 4.40 -2.73 13.77
C LEU A 162 4.30 -4.08 14.50
N TYR A 163 3.88 -5.15 13.82
CA TYR A 163 3.82 -6.49 14.41
C TYR A 163 5.20 -7.04 14.78
N SER A 164 6.25 -6.70 14.02
CA SER A 164 7.63 -7.12 14.32
C SER A 164 8.30 -6.37 15.48
N THR A 165 7.84 -5.15 15.79
CA THR A 165 8.51 -4.28 16.77
C THR A 165 7.76 -4.07 18.07
N THR A 166 6.44 -4.09 18.02
CA THR A 166 5.63 -3.88 19.22
C THR A 166 5.41 -5.24 19.85
N ALA A 167 6.19 -5.55 20.89
CA ALA A 167 5.81 -6.63 21.81
C ALA A 167 4.40 -6.32 22.33
N CYS A 168 3.55 -7.34 22.42
CA CYS A 168 2.20 -7.18 22.93
C CYS A 168 2.31 -6.66 24.37
N VAL A 169 2.04 -5.37 24.59
CA VAL A 169 2.01 -4.82 25.95
C VAL A 169 0.64 -5.17 26.49
N LEU A 170 0.58 -6.23 27.29
CA LEU A 170 -0.60 -6.52 28.11
C LEU A 170 -0.94 -5.26 28.92
N PRO A 171 -2.21 -4.83 28.96
CA PRO A 171 -2.60 -3.72 29.81
C PRO A 171 -2.15 -4.04 31.24
N LYS A 172 -1.50 -3.08 31.91
CA LYS A 172 -0.91 -3.24 33.25
C LYS A 172 -1.88 -3.77 34.33
N GLY A 173 -3.19 -3.85 34.05
CA GLY A 173 -4.20 -4.46 34.91
C GLY A 173 -4.36 -5.99 34.79
N GLN A 174 -3.61 -6.67 33.93
CA GLN A 174 -3.63 -8.15 33.81
C GLN A 174 -2.34 -8.81 34.33
N LEU A 175 -1.35 -8.02 34.76
CA LEU A 175 -0.08 -8.50 35.34
C LEU A 175 -0.10 -8.56 36.88
N ALA A 176 -1.25 -8.28 37.49
CA ALA A 176 -1.43 -8.23 38.96
C ALA A 176 -2.46 -9.27 39.44
N ALA A 177 -2.47 -10.44 38.81
CA ALA A 177 -3.31 -11.58 39.19
C ALA A 177 -2.49 -12.88 39.12
N GLU A 178 -1.36 -12.91 39.83
CA GLU A 178 -0.72 -14.13 40.36
C GLU A 178 -0.18 -13.83 41.75
#